data_AF-A0A2A5EI69-F1
#
_entry.id   AF-A0A2A5EI69-F1
#
_cell.length_a   1.000
_cell.length_b   1.000
_cell.length_c   1.000
_cell.angle_alpha   90.00
_cell.angle_beta   90.00
_cell.angle_gamma   90.00
#
_symmetry.space_group_name_H-M   'P 1'
#
loop_
_entity.id
_entity.type
_entity.pdbx_description
1 polymer ?
#
loop_
_entity_poly.entity_id
_entity_poly.type
_entity_poly.pdbx_seq_one_letter_code
_entity_poly.pdbx_strand_id
1 'polypeptide(L)'
;MNDDDWIWGGKLEDIHLTIQHGIRWDADDDSRFNEMPRFLADEILEPAQVSDITDFVLAISSQQEMTEAATRGAGLFAAECSSCHMDDGAGNKELGAPNLTDTLWLYGGSRAAVYETIANARAGQMPSWGARLDPVTVKQLALYVHSLGGGE
;
A
#
# COMPACT_ATOMS: atom_id res chain seq x y z
N MET A 1 8.75 6.50 7.67
CA MET A 1 9.27 5.86 8.90
C MET A 1 9.29 6.82 10.10
N ASN A 2 8.96 8.11 9.92
CA ASN A 2 8.83 9.07 11.02
C ASN A 2 7.40 9.64 11.07
N ASP A 3 6.48 8.92 10.44
CA ASP A 3 5.06 9.14 10.25
C ASP A 3 4.31 7.97 10.89
N ASP A 4 3.07 8.23 11.31
CA ASP A 4 2.24 7.25 12.02
C ASP A 4 1.34 6.46 11.04
N ASP A 5 1.68 6.46 9.75
CA ASP A 5 0.98 5.67 8.72
C ASP A 5 1.72 4.37 8.41
N TRP A 6 0.98 3.26 8.48
CA TRP A 6 1.54 1.91 8.47
C TRP A 6 0.76 1.02 7.52
N ILE A 7 1.40 0.66 6.39
CA ILE A 7 0.84 -0.24 5.38
C ILE A 7 0.49 -1.62 5.98
N TRP A 8 1.32 -2.12 6.90
CA TRP A 8 1.23 -3.48 7.45
C TRP A 8 0.89 -3.50 8.96
N GLY A 9 0.43 -2.37 9.51
CA GLY A 9 0.22 -2.19 10.95
C GLY A 9 1.43 -1.60 11.67
N GLY A 10 1.16 -0.75 12.66
CA GLY A 10 2.17 -0.01 13.43
C GLY A 10 2.38 -0.53 14.84
N LYS A 11 1.60 -1.52 15.30
CA LYS A 11 1.83 -2.15 16.60
C LYS A 11 3.18 -2.84 16.63
N LEU A 12 3.76 -2.97 17.81
CA LEU A 12 5.06 -3.60 18.00
C LEU A 12 5.11 -5.01 17.40
N GLU A 13 4.02 -5.78 17.56
CA GLU A 13 3.90 -7.12 17.01
C GLU A 13 3.87 -7.14 15.48
N ASP A 14 3.22 -6.15 14.85
CA ASP A 14 3.12 -6.03 13.40
C ASP A 14 4.47 -5.71 12.77
N ILE A 15 5.18 -4.75 13.37
CA ILE A 15 6.53 -4.35 12.99
C ILE A 15 7.48 -5.54 13.17
N HIS A 16 7.41 -6.21 14.33
CA HIS A 16 8.23 -7.39 14.59
C HIS A 16 7.98 -8.50 13.57
N LEU A 17 6.72 -8.81 13.26
CA LEU A 17 6.37 -9.81 12.24
C LEU A 17 6.96 -9.45 10.88
N THR A 18 6.85 -8.18 10.48
CA THR A 18 7.39 -7.68 9.21
C THR A 18 8.91 -7.78 9.18
N ILE A 19 9.62 -7.44 10.25
CA ILE A 19 11.09 -7.57 10.29
C ILE A 19 11.50 -9.04 10.31
N GLN A 20 10.80 -9.85 11.07
CA GLN A 20 11.08 -11.28 11.24
C GLN A 20 10.96 -12.04 9.92
N HIS A 21 9.87 -11.84 9.17
CA HIS A 21 9.53 -12.67 8.00
C HIS A 21 9.55 -11.94 6.66
N GLY A 22 9.63 -10.60 6.67
CA GLY A 22 9.66 -9.81 5.45
C GLY A 22 8.30 -9.66 4.75
N ILE A 23 8.35 -9.03 3.58
CA ILE A 23 7.25 -8.81 2.65
C ILE A 23 7.67 -9.29 1.26
N ARG A 24 6.86 -10.16 0.64
CA ARG A 24 7.10 -10.79 -0.67
C ARG A 24 8.47 -11.46 -0.75
N TRP A 25 8.91 -12.08 0.34
CA TRP A 25 10.19 -12.76 0.45
C TRP A 25 9.97 -14.27 0.34
N ASP A 26 10.30 -14.84 -0.81
CA ASP A 26 10.02 -16.24 -1.18
C ASP A 26 10.77 -17.28 -0.35
N ALA A 27 11.86 -16.90 0.31
CA ALA A 27 12.63 -17.82 1.15
C ALA A 27 12.10 -17.94 2.60
N ASP A 28 10.96 -17.33 2.92
CA ASP A 28 10.30 -17.42 4.24
C ASP A 28 8.78 -17.65 4.03
N ASP A 29 8.29 -18.84 4.40
CA ASP A 29 6.88 -19.23 4.16
C ASP A 29 5.88 -18.39 4.96
N ASP A 30 6.35 -17.73 6.02
CA ASP A 30 5.56 -16.83 6.86
C ASP A 30 5.66 -15.36 6.39
N SER A 31 6.31 -15.11 5.24
CA SER A 31 6.44 -13.77 4.68
C SER A 31 5.08 -13.16 4.35
N ARG A 32 4.90 -11.89 4.69
CA ARG A 32 3.69 -11.16 4.33
C ARG A 32 3.63 -11.03 2.81
N PHE A 33 2.45 -11.25 2.23
CA PHE A 33 2.28 -11.18 0.79
C PHE A 33 1.07 -10.34 0.41
N ASN A 34 1.27 -9.49 -0.58
CA ASN A 34 0.20 -8.84 -1.30
C ASN A 34 0.62 -8.75 -2.77
N GLU A 35 -0.34 -8.59 -3.67
CA GLU A 35 -0.04 -8.29 -5.07
C GLU A 35 -1.19 -7.46 -5.65
N MET A 36 -0.86 -6.23 -6.05
CA MET A 36 -1.80 -5.42 -6.80
C MET A 36 -1.71 -5.84 -8.28
N PRO A 37 -2.84 -6.12 -8.96
CA PRO A 37 -2.83 -6.41 -10.38
C PRO A 37 -2.26 -5.25 -11.19
N ARG A 38 -1.62 -5.54 -12.32
CA ARG A 38 -1.10 -4.51 -13.23
C ARG A 38 -2.22 -4.15 -14.20
N PHE A 39 -3.22 -3.41 -13.73
CA PHE A 39 -4.51 -3.30 -14.42
C PHE A 39 -4.43 -2.93 -15.91
N LEU A 40 -3.46 -2.09 -16.30
CA LEU A 40 -3.26 -1.77 -17.72
C LEU A 40 -2.37 -2.80 -18.43
N ALA A 41 -1.24 -3.18 -17.82
CA ALA A 41 -0.28 -4.08 -18.45
C ALA A 41 -0.83 -5.50 -18.64
N ASP A 42 -1.73 -5.92 -17.77
CA ASP A 42 -2.43 -7.21 -17.81
C ASP A 42 -3.77 -7.12 -18.56
N GLU A 43 -4.05 -5.99 -19.23
CA GLU A 43 -5.24 -5.76 -20.06
C GLU A 43 -6.59 -5.93 -19.32
N ILE A 44 -6.60 -5.68 -18.00
CA ILE A 44 -7.82 -5.71 -17.18
C ILE A 44 -8.64 -4.44 -17.39
N LEU A 45 -7.95 -3.30 -17.55
CA LEU A 45 -8.55 -1.98 -17.76
C LEU A 45 -7.91 -1.26 -18.95
N GLU A 46 -8.73 -0.50 -19.65
CA GLU A 46 -8.31 0.39 -20.72
C GLU A 46 -7.61 1.65 -20.18
N PRO A 47 -6.73 2.31 -20.97
CA PRO A 47 -6.02 3.52 -20.54
C PRO A 47 -6.94 4.63 -19.99
N ALA A 48 -8.12 4.78 -20.59
CA ALA A 48 -9.12 5.76 -20.15
C ALA A 48 -9.72 5.40 -18.78
N GLN A 49 -9.94 4.11 -18.50
CA GLN A 49 -10.46 3.64 -17.22
C GLN A 49 -9.41 3.83 -16.11
N VAL A 50 -8.13 3.51 -16.39
CA VAL A 50 -7.04 3.77 -15.44
C VAL A 50 -6.90 5.27 -15.16
N SER A 51 -7.05 6.11 -16.17
CA SER A 51 -7.08 7.57 -16.03
C SER A 51 -8.22 8.04 -15.13
N ASP A 52 -9.44 7.53 -15.33
CA ASP A 52 -10.61 7.88 -14.52
C ASP A 52 -10.43 7.44 -13.04
N ILE A 53 -9.92 6.22 -12.80
CA ILE A 53 -9.60 5.76 -11.43
C ILE A 53 -8.51 6.62 -10.80
N THR A 54 -7.48 6.99 -11.56
CA THR A 54 -6.42 7.90 -11.08
C THR A 54 -7.02 9.20 -10.57
N ASP A 55 -7.95 9.79 -11.33
CA ASP A 55 -8.59 11.04 -10.95
C ASP A 55 -9.52 10.87 -9.74
N PHE A 56 -10.13 9.71 -9.57
CA PHE A 56 -10.91 9.37 -8.37
C PHE A 56 -10.02 9.25 -7.14
N VAL A 57 -8.90 8.52 -7.23
CA VAL A 57 -7.94 8.34 -6.13
C VAL A 57 -7.39 9.70 -5.67
N LEU A 58 -7.05 10.59 -6.60
CA LEU A 58 -6.60 11.95 -6.26
C LEU A 58 -7.70 12.81 -5.63
N ALA A 59 -8.97 12.55 -5.94
CA ALA A 59 -10.09 13.27 -5.36
C ALA A 59 -10.35 12.81 -3.90
N ILE A 60 -10.30 11.50 -3.63
CA ILE A 60 -10.48 10.99 -2.26
C ILE A 60 -9.28 11.29 -1.35
N SER A 61 -8.08 11.49 -1.92
CA SER A 61 -6.91 12.00 -1.18
C SER A 61 -6.93 13.52 -0.95
N SER A 62 -8.02 14.20 -1.32
CA SER A 62 -8.17 15.67 -1.25
C SER A 62 -7.11 16.46 -2.03
N GLN A 63 -6.45 15.84 -3.02
CA GLN A 63 -5.47 16.51 -3.87
C GLN A 63 -6.10 17.23 -5.07
N GLN A 64 -7.35 16.90 -5.40
CA GLN A 64 -8.16 17.59 -6.39
C GLN A 64 -9.65 17.49 -6.10
N GLU A 65 -10.45 18.30 -6.79
CA GLU A 65 -11.91 18.23 -6.73
C GLU A 65 -12.46 16.98 -7.44
N MET A 66 -13.67 16.57 -7.06
CA MET A 66 -14.41 15.50 -7.74
C MET A 66 -14.86 15.95 -9.14
N THR A 67 -14.06 15.64 -10.16
CA THR A 67 -14.37 15.93 -11.57
C THR A 67 -15.33 14.91 -12.19
N GLU A 68 -15.80 15.15 -13.41
CA GLU A 68 -16.57 14.15 -14.17
C GLU A 68 -15.77 12.85 -14.40
N ALA A 69 -14.45 12.96 -14.62
CA ALA A 69 -13.56 11.81 -14.76
C ALA A 69 -13.46 11.02 -13.45
N ALA A 70 -13.26 11.71 -12.32
CA ALA A 70 -13.24 11.10 -11.01
C ALA A 70 -14.59 10.43 -10.66
N THR A 71 -15.71 11.04 -11.06
CA THR A 71 -17.05 10.47 -10.85
C THR A 71 -17.24 9.16 -11.63
N ARG A 72 -16.73 9.06 -12.87
CA ARG A 72 -16.70 7.78 -13.60
C ARG A 72 -15.75 6.78 -12.94
N GLY A 73 -14.60 7.26 -12.47
CA GLY A 73 -13.61 6.48 -11.75
C GLY A 73 -14.13 5.83 -10.47
N ALA A 74 -15.07 6.48 -9.76
CA ALA A 74 -15.67 5.94 -8.54
C ALA A 74 -16.34 4.58 -8.76
N GLY A 75 -17.06 4.41 -9.88
CA GLY A 75 -17.71 3.14 -10.22
C GLY A 75 -16.70 2.04 -10.56
N LEU A 76 -15.61 2.40 -11.23
CA LEU A 76 -14.51 1.47 -11.54
C LEU A 76 -13.73 1.08 -10.29
N PHE A 77 -13.48 2.04 -9.39
CA PHE A 77 -12.81 1.80 -8.12
C PHE A 77 -13.61 0.83 -7.24
N ALA A 78 -14.93 1.00 -7.16
CA ALA A 78 -15.80 0.10 -6.42
C ALA A 78 -15.83 -1.32 -7.01
N ALA A 79 -15.58 -1.49 -8.31
CA ALA A 79 -15.54 -2.79 -8.95
C ALA A 79 -14.17 -3.49 -8.78
N GLU A 80 -13.08 -2.73 -8.93
CA GLU A 80 -11.74 -3.30 -9.11
C GLU A 80 -10.79 -3.09 -7.93
N CYS A 81 -11.03 -2.07 -7.09
CA CYS A 81 -10.07 -1.62 -6.09
C CYS A 81 -10.54 -1.80 -4.64
N SER A 82 -11.85 -1.66 -4.38
CA SER A 82 -12.39 -1.63 -3.01
C SER A 82 -12.26 -2.97 -2.26
N SER A 83 -12.09 -4.08 -2.98
CA SER A 83 -11.84 -5.40 -2.38
C SER A 83 -10.59 -5.42 -1.48
N CYS A 84 -9.58 -4.62 -1.83
CA CYS A 84 -8.35 -4.47 -1.05
C CYS A 84 -8.26 -3.11 -0.35
N HIS A 85 -8.66 -2.03 -1.01
CA HIS A 85 -8.51 -0.67 -0.49
C HIS A 85 -9.72 -0.14 0.28
N MET A 86 -10.75 -0.96 0.47
CA MET A 86 -12.03 -0.59 1.06
C MET A 86 -12.83 0.40 0.19
N ASP A 87 -14.14 0.51 0.42
CA ASP A 87 -15.04 1.32 -0.41
C ASP A 87 -14.73 2.82 -0.35
N ASP A 88 -14.20 3.29 0.77
CA ASP A 88 -13.80 4.68 0.99
C ASP A 88 -12.32 4.94 0.67
N GLY A 89 -11.56 3.90 0.27
CA GLY A 89 -10.13 4.00 0.04
C GLY A 89 -9.28 4.03 1.31
N ALA A 90 -9.83 3.73 2.49
CA ALA A 90 -9.08 3.75 3.75
C ALA A 90 -7.93 2.73 3.82
N GLY A 91 -7.88 1.78 2.89
CA GLY A 91 -6.86 0.74 2.86
C GLY A 91 -7.17 -0.42 3.82
N ASN A 92 -6.34 -1.46 3.75
CA ASN A 92 -6.45 -2.64 4.59
C ASN A 92 -5.06 -3.11 5.02
N LYS A 93 -4.75 -2.93 6.31
CA LYS A 93 -3.46 -3.27 6.91
C LYS A 93 -3.16 -4.77 6.90
N GLU A 94 -4.18 -5.62 6.92
CA GLU A 94 -4.03 -7.09 6.85
C GLU A 94 -3.58 -7.53 5.45
N LEU A 95 -4.00 -6.80 4.43
CA LEU A 95 -3.64 -7.04 3.02
C LEU A 95 -2.43 -6.19 2.57
N GLY A 96 -1.89 -5.35 3.43
CA GLY A 96 -0.84 -4.40 3.04
C GLY A 96 -1.31 -3.41 1.97
N ALA A 97 -2.62 -3.13 1.91
CA ALA A 97 -3.20 -2.17 0.99
C ALA A 97 -3.16 -0.78 1.64
N PRO A 98 -2.39 0.18 1.10
CA PRO A 98 -2.24 1.51 1.71
C PRO A 98 -3.56 2.28 1.71
N ASN A 99 -3.65 3.22 2.65
CA ASN A 99 -4.69 4.23 2.68
C ASN A 99 -4.50 5.18 1.49
N LEU A 100 -5.55 5.39 0.72
CA LEU A 100 -5.59 6.25 -0.46
C LEU A 100 -6.28 7.60 -0.17
N THR A 101 -6.77 7.78 1.06
CA THR A 101 -7.46 9.02 1.48
C THR A 101 -6.51 10.06 2.09
N ASP A 102 -5.27 9.68 2.36
CA ASP A 102 -4.25 10.58 2.89
C ASP A 102 -3.32 11.14 1.80
N THR A 103 -2.41 12.01 2.23
CA THR A 103 -1.42 12.65 1.35
C THR A 103 -0.03 12.02 1.43
N LEU A 104 0.11 10.86 2.09
CA LEU A 104 1.37 10.17 2.32
C LEU A 104 1.57 9.08 1.27
N TRP A 105 2.49 9.32 0.34
CA TRP A 105 2.69 8.44 -0.80
C TRP A 105 4.08 7.82 -0.78
N LEU A 106 4.15 6.48 -0.78
CA LEU A 106 5.41 5.75 -0.92
C LEU A 106 6.03 5.91 -2.33
N TYR A 107 5.19 5.87 -3.37
CA TYR A 107 5.62 5.94 -4.77
C TYR A 107 5.33 7.29 -5.44
N GLY A 108 5.00 8.30 -4.65
CA GLY A 108 4.68 9.66 -5.09
C GLY A 108 3.20 9.88 -5.41
N GLY A 109 2.65 11.02 -4.98
CA GLY A 109 1.23 11.37 -5.13
C GLY A 109 0.90 12.23 -6.35
N SER A 110 1.79 12.29 -7.35
CA SER A 110 1.44 12.99 -8.59
C SER A 110 0.49 12.14 -9.43
N ARG A 111 -0.36 12.76 -10.25
CA ARG A 111 -1.26 12.05 -11.16
C ARG A 111 -0.54 11.01 -12.02
N ALA A 112 0.66 11.34 -12.52
CA ALA A 112 1.46 10.41 -13.31
C ALA A 112 1.95 9.21 -12.47
N ALA A 113 2.33 9.44 -11.20
CA ALA A 113 2.80 8.38 -10.32
C ALA A 113 1.66 7.45 -9.85
N VAL A 114 0.48 8.00 -9.57
CA VAL A 114 -0.72 7.22 -9.24
C VAL A 114 -1.16 6.39 -10.46
N TYR A 115 -1.23 7.02 -11.64
CA TYR A 115 -1.52 6.32 -12.90
C TYR A 115 -0.54 5.17 -13.13
N GLU A 116 0.76 5.42 -12.99
CA GLU A 116 1.80 4.40 -13.18
C GLU A 116 1.62 3.23 -12.21
N THR A 117 1.23 3.51 -10.96
CA THR A 117 0.98 2.49 -9.95
C THR A 117 -0.24 1.64 -10.32
N ILE A 118 -1.33 2.24 -10.78
CA ILE A 118 -2.52 1.48 -11.21
C ILE A 118 -2.22 0.69 -12.49
N ALA A 119 -1.51 1.30 -13.44
CA ALA A 119 -1.23 0.71 -14.73
C ALA A 119 -0.30 -0.52 -14.63
N ASN A 120 0.79 -0.38 -13.88
CA ASN A 120 1.91 -1.33 -13.88
C ASN A 120 2.15 -2.03 -12.55
N ALA A 121 1.34 -1.73 -11.53
CA ALA A 121 1.55 -2.13 -10.14
C ALA A 121 2.91 -1.70 -9.58
N ARG A 122 3.07 -1.91 -8.28
CA ARG A 122 4.35 -1.81 -7.57
C ARG A 122 4.50 -3.02 -6.66
N ALA A 123 5.71 -3.57 -6.61
CA ALA A 123 6.02 -4.77 -5.85
C ALA A 123 7.28 -4.56 -5.02
N GLY A 124 7.23 -3.62 -4.07
CA GLY A 124 8.30 -3.44 -3.09
C GLY A 124 8.49 -4.72 -2.28
N GLN A 125 9.74 -5.13 -2.09
CA GLN A 125 10.11 -6.30 -1.30
C GLN A 125 10.84 -5.84 -0.03
N MET A 126 10.57 -6.52 1.08
CA MET A 126 11.33 -6.40 2.32
C MET A 126 11.85 -7.78 2.69
N PRO A 127 13.17 -8.05 2.65
CA PRO A 127 13.70 -9.36 2.98
C PRO A 127 13.46 -9.74 4.44
N SER A 128 13.25 -11.03 4.72
CA SER A 128 13.24 -11.58 6.08
C SER A 128 14.58 -11.32 6.79
N TRP A 129 14.55 -10.76 8.00
CA TRP A 129 15.75 -10.59 8.83
C TRP A 129 15.88 -11.66 9.91
N GLY A 130 14.83 -12.44 10.18
CA GLY A 130 14.83 -13.48 11.22
C GLY A 130 15.85 -14.60 10.99
N ALA A 131 16.22 -14.86 9.73
CA ALA A 131 17.28 -15.81 9.37
C ALA A 131 18.69 -15.21 9.41
N ARG A 132 18.82 -13.87 9.48
CA ARG A 132 20.09 -13.14 9.37
C ARG A 132 20.55 -12.54 10.70
N LEU A 133 19.61 -12.24 11.58
CA LEU A 133 19.83 -11.63 12.88
C LEU A 133 19.30 -12.55 13.98
N ASP A 134 19.89 -12.48 15.16
CA ASP A 134 19.37 -13.25 16.29
C ASP A 134 18.01 -12.67 16.78
N PRO A 135 17.18 -13.48 17.46
CA PRO A 135 15.85 -13.05 17.89
C PRO A 135 15.82 -11.83 18.82
N VAL A 136 16.90 -11.58 19.58
CA VAL A 136 16.96 -10.41 20.48
C VAL A 136 17.20 -9.16 19.65
N THR A 137 18.11 -9.22 18.68
CA THR A 137 18.37 -8.10 17.76
C THR A 137 17.12 -7.74 16.95
N VAL A 138 16.37 -8.72 16.43
CA VAL A 138 15.12 -8.47 15.70
C VAL A 138 14.09 -7.73 16.57
N LYS A 139 13.91 -8.16 17.83
CA LYS A 139 13.02 -7.48 18.78
C LYS A 139 13.48 -6.06 19.11
N GLN A 140 14.79 -5.85 19.28
CA GLN A 140 15.35 -4.52 19.51
C GLN A 140 15.12 -3.59 18.32
N LEU A 141 15.26 -4.09 17.10
CA LEU A 141 14.95 -3.34 15.89
C LEU A 141 13.46 -2.99 15.81
N ALA A 142 12.56 -3.93 16.13
CA ALA A 142 11.13 -3.66 16.16
C ALA A 142 10.78 -2.55 17.16
N LEU A 143 11.36 -2.59 18.37
CA LEU A 143 11.21 -1.53 19.37
C LEU A 143 11.76 -0.19 18.88
N TYR A 144 12.91 -0.20 18.22
CA TYR A 144 13.51 1.02 17.67
C TYR A 144 12.63 1.63 16.58
N VAL A 145 12.15 0.83 15.63
CA VAL A 145 11.26 1.28 14.55
C VAL A 145 9.94 1.79 15.11
N HIS A 146 9.34 1.08 16.08
CA HIS A 146 8.14 1.54 16.79
C HIS A 146 8.35 2.90 17.48
N SER A 147 9.55 3.15 18.01
CA SER A 147 9.88 4.44 18.64
C SER A 147 10.02 5.62 17.65
N LEU A 148 10.14 5.36 16.35
CA LEU A 148 10.33 6.40 15.32
C LEU A 148 9.02 6.95 14.74
N GLY A 149 7.97 6.14 14.64
CA GLY A 149 6.67 6.51 14.03
C GLY A 149 5.50 6.18 14.94
N GLY A 150 5.56 6.71 16.17
CA GLY A 150 4.84 6.22 17.35
C GLY A 150 3.32 6.03 17.22
N GLY A 151 2.74 5.39 18.25
CA GLY A 151 1.33 5.61 18.59
C GLY A 151 0.30 4.51 18.29
N GLU A 152 0.72 3.28 17.95
CA GLU A 152 -0.14 2.08 18.04
C GLU A 152 0.29 1.10 19.13
#